data_AF-A0A528WT83-F1
#
_entry.id   AF-A0A528WT83-F1
#
_cell.length_a   1.000
_cell.length_b   1.000
_cell.length_c   1.000
_cell.angle_alpha   90.00
_cell.angle_beta   90.00
_cell.angle_gamma   90.00
#
_symmetry.space_group_name_H-M   'P 1'
#
loop_
_entity.id
_entity.type
_entity.pdbx_description
1 polymer ?
#
loop_
_entity_poly.entity_id
_entity_poly.type
_entity_poly.pdbx_seq_one_letter_code
_entity_poly.pdbx_strand_id
1 'polypeptide(L)'
;MQRRQFLASAAIAATLIAVTPSFAGDTAQSVVEAYVAAWNAHDSAKAAGYFADDVSYYDASVGKPVAGREAAKTGVIDNFLKAVPDAVWTMKGKPLVDGDRVSFEWECAGTNTGAWGDGTAATGKKFSSTGASM
;
A
#
# COMPACT_ATOMS: atom_id res chain seq x y z
N MET A 1 49.26 -45.75 18.50
CA MET A 1 47.93 -45.70 17.84
C MET A 1 47.01 -44.82 18.68
N GLN A 2 46.06 -44.12 18.02
CA GLN A 2 45.06 -43.16 18.54
C GLN A 2 45.54 -41.73 18.80
N ARG A 3 44.82 -40.67 18.42
CA ARG A 3 43.89 -40.39 17.31
C ARG A 3 43.70 -38.86 17.37
N ARG A 4 44.02 -38.15 16.28
CA ARG A 4 43.78 -36.70 16.15
C ARG A 4 42.27 -36.45 16.15
N GLN A 5 41.75 -35.63 17.06
CA GLN A 5 40.37 -35.14 16.99
C GLN A 5 40.38 -33.72 16.44
N PHE A 6 39.78 -33.56 15.26
CA PHE A 6 39.46 -32.29 14.63
C PHE A 6 38.27 -31.66 15.34
N LEU A 7 38.39 -30.39 15.73
CA LEU A 7 37.26 -29.55 16.14
C LEU A 7 36.52 -29.08 14.88
N ALA A 8 35.29 -29.54 14.70
CA ALA A 8 34.38 -29.03 13.69
C ALA A 8 33.60 -27.85 14.28
N SER A 9 33.81 -26.65 13.74
CA SER A 9 33.02 -25.46 14.06
C SER A 9 31.61 -25.61 13.48
N ALA A 10 30.59 -25.61 14.35
CA ALA A 10 29.19 -25.52 13.94
C ALA A 10 28.83 -24.05 13.68
N ALA A 11 28.51 -23.71 12.43
CA ALA A 11 27.94 -22.42 12.09
C ALA A 11 26.43 -22.44 12.39
N ILE A 12 25.99 -21.57 13.29
CA ILE A 12 24.57 -21.36 13.60
C ILE A 12 24.01 -20.44 12.50
N ALA A 13 23.19 -20.99 11.61
CA ALA A 13 22.39 -20.20 10.68
C ALA A 13 21.22 -19.57 11.45
N ALA A 14 21.26 -18.25 11.64
CA ALA A 14 20.14 -17.50 12.20
C ALA A 14 19.05 -17.36 11.13
N THR A 15 17.96 -18.10 11.28
CA THR A 15 16.74 -17.92 10.48
C THR A 15 16.08 -16.62 10.91
N LEU A 16 16.13 -15.60 10.04
CA LEU A 16 15.32 -14.39 10.17
C LEU A 16 13.85 -14.77 9.94
N ILE A 17 13.06 -14.81 11.00
CA ILE A 17 11.60 -14.87 10.90
C ILE A 17 11.14 -13.48 10.45
N ALA A 18 10.74 -13.35 9.19
CA ALA A 18 10.04 -12.17 8.72
C ALA A 18 8.70 -12.11 9.47
N VAL A 19 8.58 -11.20 10.44
CA VAL A 19 7.31 -10.91 11.10
C VAL A 19 6.47 -10.12 10.10
N THR A 20 5.62 -10.83 9.37
CA THR A 20 4.53 -10.16 8.65
C THR A 20 3.51 -9.68 9.68
N PRO A 21 3.04 -8.42 9.60
CA PRO A 21 1.96 -7.98 10.46
C PRO A 21 0.74 -8.88 10.23
N SER A 22 0.32 -9.57 11.29
CA SER A 22 -0.88 -10.40 11.28
C SER A 22 -2.05 -9.54 11.72
N PHE A 23 -2.93 -9.20 10.77
CA PHE A 23 -4.20 -8.52 11.04
C PHE A 23 -5.28 -9.47 11.56
N ALA A 24 -4.93 -10.59 12.20
CA ALA A 24 -5.83 -11.70 12.52
C ALA A 24 -6.98 -11.37 13.51
N GLY A 25 -7.10 -10.12 13.97
CA GLY A 25 -8.22 -9.62 14.77
C GLY A 25 -8.96 -8.42 14.17
N ASP A 26 -8.52 -7.90 13.01
CA ASP A 26 -9.12 -6.72 12.38
C ASP A 26 -10.27 -7.14 11.46
N THR A 27 -11.37 -6.39 11.50
CA THR A 27 -12.43 -6.51 10.50
C THR A 27 -11.93 -6.01 9.14
N ALA A 28 -12.51 -6.49 8.04
CA ALA A 28 -12.18 -5.98 6.71
C ALA A 28 -12.38 -4.45 6.62
N GLN A 29 -13.41 -3.93 7.29
CA GLN A 29 -13.66 -2.50 7.39
C GLN A 29 -12.52 -1.75 8.11
N SER A 30 -12.06 -2.23 9.27
CA SER A 30 -10.98 -1.57 10.00
C SER A 30 -9.65 -1.61 9.24
N VAL A 31 -9.39 -2.65 8.45
CA VAL A 31 -8.24 -2.70 7.54
C VAL A 31 -8.32 -1.58 6.49
N VAL A 32 -9.48 -1.39 5.86
CA VAL A 32 -9.70 -0.32 4.88
C VAL A 32 -9.60 1.07 5.50
N GLU A 33 -10.19 1.28 6.67
CA GLU A 33 -10.10 2.56 7.40
C GLU A 33 -8.64 2.90 7.73
N ALA A 34 -7.87 1.91 8.18
CA ALA A 34 -6.46 2.09 8.51
C ALA A 34 -5.59 2.30 7.25
N TYR A 35 -5.94 1.66 6.13
CA TYR A 35 -5.34 1.91 4.82
C TYR A 35 -5.57 3.35 4.33
N VAL A 36 -6.82 3.84 4.40
CA VAL A 36 -7.14 5.24 4.05
C VAL A 36 -6.42 6.21 4.99
N ALA A 37 -6.34 5.90 6.29
CA ALA A 37 -5.57 6.70 7.23
C ALA A 37 -4.07 6.74 6.90
N ALA A 38 -3.49 5.64 6.41
CA ALA A 38 -2.10 5.60 5.98
C ALA A 38 -1.84 6.44 4.71
N TRP A 39 -2.78 6.43 3.75
CA TRP A 39 -2.75 7.35 2.60
C TRP A 39 -2.78 8.81 3.04
N ASN A 40 -3.68 9.17 3.94
CA ASN A 40 -3.82 10.54 4.46
C ASN A 40 -2.64 10.97 5.35
N ALA A 41 -1.90 10.01 5.92
CA ALA A 41 -0.64 10.25 6.63
C ALA A 41 0.56 10.35 5.67
N HIS A 42 0.34 10.16 4.37
CA HIS A 42 1.36 10.11 3.32
C HIS A 42 2.45 9.06 3.59
N ASP A 43 2.09 7.99 4.29
CA ASP A 43 2.99 6.88 4.64
C ASP A 43 2.77 5.72 3.67
N SER A 44 3.51 5.75 2.56
CA SER A 44 3.36 4.75 1.50
C SER A 44 3.77 3.34 1.94
N ALA A 45 4.73 3.23 2.87
CA ALA A 45 5.14 1.94 3.41
C ALA A 45 4.02 1.33 4.26
N LYS A 46 3.38 2.14 5.12
CA LYS A 46 2.24 1.69 5.91
C LYS A 46 1.02 1.38 5.05
N ALA A 47 0.71 2.21 4.06
CA ALA A 47 -0.40 1.96 3.14
C ALA A 47 -0.20 0.65 2.35
N ALA A 48 1.01 0.42 1.82
CA ALA A 48 1.36 -0.83 1.15
C ALA A 48 1.37 -2.04 2.10
N GLY A 49 1.66 -1.82 3.39
CA GLY A 49 1.62 -2.86 4.43
C GLY A 49 0.26 -3.50 4.64
N TYR A 50 -0.83 -2.86 4.20
CA TYR A 50 -2.19 -3.44 4.21
C TYR A 50 -2.47 -4.33 2.99
N PHE A 51 -1.59 -4.38 1.99
CA PHE A 51 -1.73 -5.29 0.86
C PHE A 51 -1.14 -6.66 1.16
N ALA A 52 -1.72 -7.71 0.57
CA ALA A 52 -1.05 -9.02 0.46
C ALA A 52 0.21 -8.93 -0.41
N ASP A 53 1.17 -9.86 -0.24
CA ASP A 53 2.41 -9.88 -1.04
C ASP A 53 2.10 -9.98 -2.54
N ASP A 54 1.06 -10.73 -2.88
CA ASP A 54 0.57 -11.05 -4.23
C ASP A 54 -0.62 -10.18 -4.67
N VAL A 55 -0.83 -9.02 -4.05
CA VAL A 55 -1.93 -8.09 -4.40
C VAL A 55 -1.98 -7.81 -5.91
N SER A 56 -3.20 -7.80 -6.45
CA SER A 56 -3.48 -7.29 -7.80
C SER A 56 -4.17 -5.94 -7.67
N TYR A 57 -3.40 -4.86 -7.67
CA TYR A 57 -3.94 -3.51 -7.55
C TYR A 57 -4.52 -3.05 -8.89
N TYR A 58 -5.82 -2.77 -8.95
CA TYR A 58 -6.48 -2.34 -10.18
C TYR A 58 -7.02 -0.91 -10.05
N ASP A 59 -6.53 -0.01 -10.91
CA ASP A 59 -7.08 1.32 -11.10
C ASP A 59 -7.79 1.37 -12.46
N ALA A 60 -9.12 1.57 -12.43
CA ALA A 60 -9.94 1.63 -13.63
C ALA A 60 -9.55 2.77 -14.59
N SER A 61 -8.95 3.85 -14.08
CA SER A 61 -8.49 4.97 -14.90
C SER A 61 -7.22 4.66 -15.71
N VAL A 62 -6.45 3.63 -15.28
CA VAL A 62 -5.20 3.20 -15.91
C VAL A 62 -5.39 1.88 -16.70
N GLY A 63 -6.34 1.05 -16.29
CA GLY A 63 -6.85 -0.09 -17.06
C GLY A 63 -6.04 -1.39 -16.99
N LYS A 64 -4.80 -1.38 -16.49
CA LYS A 64 -4.00 -2.59 -16.26
C LYS A 64 -3.68 -2.77 -14.78
N PRO A 65 -3.89 -3.95 -14.19
CA PRO A 65 -3.55 -4.20 -12.80
C PRO A 65 -2.04 -4.22 -12.59
N VAL A 66 -1.61 -3.75 -11.42
CA VAL A 66 -0.24 -3.79 -10.92
C VAL A 66 -0.13 -4.97 -9.95
N ALA A 67 0.73 -5.93 -10.27
CA ALA A 67 0.91 -7.14 -9.48
C ALA A 67 2.04 -6.99 -8.44
N GLY A 68 1.74 -7.33 -7.20
CA GLY A 68 2.67 -7.39 -6.08
C GLY A 68 2.74 -6.10 -5.24
N ARG A 69 2.95 -6.27 -3.93
CA ARG A 69 2.95 -5.15 -2.96
C ARG A 69 3.93 -4.04 -3.33
N GLU A 70 5.17 -4.39 -3.62
CA GLU A 70 6.22 -3.41 -3.92
C GLU A 70 5.94 -2.62 -5.21
N ALA A 71 5.38 -3.28 -6.22
CA ALA A 71 4.99 -2.62 -7.45
C ALA A 71 3.80 -1.68 -7.23
N ALA A 72 2.80 -2.08 -6.43
CA ALA A 72 1.69 -1.21 -6.06
C ALA A 72 2.15 -0.01 -5.22
N LYS A 73 3.06 -0.23 -4.26
CA LYS A 73 3.66 0.84 -3.46
C LYS A 73 4.33 1.89 -4.33
N THR A 74 5.26 1.47 -5.18
CA THR A 74 6.10 2.37 -5.97
C THR A 74 5.37 2.97 -7.17
N GLY A 75 4.62 2.15 -7.91
CA GLY A 75 3.95 2.54 -9.14
C GLY A 75 2.65 3.31 -8.92
N VAL A 76 1.99 3.12 -7.77
CA VAL A 76 0.71 3.75 -7.47
C VAL A 76 0.85 4.75 -6.33
N ILE A 77 1.19 4.28 -5.13
CA ILE A 77 1.11 5.12 -3.91
C ILE A 77 2.18 6.23 -3.96
N ASP A 78 3.44 5.86 -4.10
CA ASP A 78 4.57 6.81 -4.16
C ASP A 78 4.42 7.75 -5.36
N ASN A 79 3.99 7.21 -6.51
CA ASN A 79 3.78 7.99 -7.72
C ASN A 79 2.72 9.07 -7.53
N PHE A 80 1.57 8.72 -6.93
CA PHE A 80 0.50 9.68 -6.69
C PHE A 80 0.88 10.72 -5.64
N LEU A 81 1.44 10.30 -4.50
CA LEU A 81 1.86 11.21 -3.43
C LEU A 81 2.99 12.14 -3.85
N LYS A 82 3.85 11.72 -4.78
CA LYS A 82 4.85 12.60 -5.39
C LYS A 82 4.21 13.69 -6.25
N ALA A 83 3.15 13.36 -6.99
CA ALA A 83 2.45 14.31 -7.85
C ALA A 83 1.52 15.25 -7.07
N VAL A 84 0.95 14.76 -5.96
CA VAL A 84 -0.03 15.46 -5.11
C VAL A 84 0.32 15.25 -3.63
N PRO A 85 1.35 15.96 -3.10
CA PRO A 85 1.89 15.72 -1.76
C PRO A 85 0.97 16.18 -0.63
N ASP A 86 -0.09 16.93 -0.92
CA ASP A 86 -1.12 17.35 0.02
C ASP A 86 -2.44 16.58 -0.18
N ALA A 87 -2.40 15.43 -0.87
CA ALA A 87 -3.60 14.65 -1.17
C ALA A 87 -4.31 14.17 0.10
N VAL A 88 -5.63 14.28 0.11
CA VAL A 88 -6.50 13.78 1.18
C VAL A 88 -7.67 13.02 0.58
N TRP A 89 -7.89 11.81 1.08
CA TRP A 89 -9.04 10.97 0.80
C TRP A 89 -10.05 11.07 1.94
N THR A 90 -11.29 11.37 1.58
CA THR A 90 -12.44 11.39 2.49
C THR A 90 -13.41 10.30 2.07
N MET A 91 -13.63 9.29 2.91
CA MET A 91 -14.67 8.29 2.67
C MET A 91 -16.05 8.96 2.74
N LYS A 92 -16.92 8.64 1.79
CA LYS A 92 -18.27 9.18 1.67
C LYS A 92 -19.28 8.08 2.00
N GLY A 93 -20.29 8.43 2.78
CA GLY A 93 -21.32 7.48 3.20
C GLY A 93 -20.79 6.36 4.09
N LYS A 94 -21.58 5.29 4.21
CA LYS A 94 -21.22 4.09 4.97
C LYS A 94 -20.63 3.06 4.00
N PRO A 95 -19.45 2.46 4.28
CA PRO A 95 -18.94 1.35 3.49
C PRO A 95 -19.92 0.18 3.44
N LEU A 96 -19.97 -0.49 2.29
CA LEU A 96 -20.64 -1.77 2.14
C LEU A 96 -19.65 -2.88 2.51
N VAL A 97 -20.04 -3.74 3.45
CA VAL A 97 -19.19 -4.82 3.97
C VAL A 97 -19.92 -6.15 3.75
N ASP A 98 -19.27 -7.07 3.06
CA ASP A 98 -19.75 -8.44 2.84
C ASP A 98 -18.61 -9.43 3.09
N GLY A 99 -18.59 -10.01 4.30
CA GLY A 99 -17.50 -10.88 4.75
C GLY A 99 -16.16 -10.14 4.81
N ASP A 100 -15.23 -10.56 3.95
CA ASP A 100 -13.88 -9.99 3.79
C ASP A 100 -13.80 -8.89 2.72
N ARG A 101 -14.92 -8.54 2.09
CA ARG A 101 -14.99 -7.51 1.03
C ARG A 101 -15.54 -6.20 1.58
N VAL A 102 -14.95 -5.10 1.12
CA VAL A 102 -15.37 -3.74 1.48
C VAL A 102 -15.42 -2.89 0.22
N SER A 103 -16.55 -2.26 -0.04
CA SER A 103 -16.69 -1.24 -1.08
C SER A 103 -17.08 0.09 -0.47
N PHE A 104 -16.47 1.18 -0.94
CA PHE A 104 -16.72 2.51 -0.40
C PHE A 104 -16.53 3.60 -1.45
N GLU A 105 -17.34 4.65 -1.32
CA GLU A 105 -17.20 5.88 -2.09
C GLU A 105 -16.19 6.80 -1.41
N TRP A 106 -15.50 7.60 -2.20
CA TRP A 106 -14.50 8.54 -1.69
C TRP A 106 -14.44 9.82 -2.52
N GLU A 107 -13.93 10.86 -1.88
CA GLU A 107 -13.51 12.10 -2.51
C GLU A 107 -12.01 12.30 -2.25
N CYS A 108 -11.23 12.47 -3.30
CA CYS A 108 -9.81 12.78 -3.23
C CYS A 108 -9.59 14.24 -3.65
N ALA A 109 -8.95 15.03 -2.80
CA ALA A 109 -8.62 16.42 -3.09
C ALA A 109 -7.14 16.70 -2.83
N GLY A 110 -6.57 17.66 -3.55
CA GLY A 110 -5.18 18.09 -3.37
C GLY A 110 -4.73 19.10 -4.44
N THR A 111 -3.44 19.37 -4.46
CA THR A 111 -2.77 20.29 -5.38
C THR A 111 -1.70 19.55 -6.17
N ASN A 112 -1.82 19.51 -7.50
CA ASN A 112 -0.83 18.87 -8.34
C ASN A 112 0.44 19.73 -8.49
N THR A 113 1.39 19.55 -7.56
CA THR A 113 2.65 20.29 -7.49
C THR A 113 3.85 19.47 -7.99
N GLY A 114 3.71 18.16 -8.13
CA GLY A 114 4.72 17.28 -8.72
C GLY A 114 4.38 16.85 -10.15
N ALA A 115 5.38 16.41 -10.89
CA ALA A 115 5.15 15.76 -12.18
C ALA A 115 4.53 14.37 -11.97
N TRP A 116 3.66 13.97 -12.89
CA TRP A 116 3.06 12.63 -12.92
C TRP A 116 4.08 11.59 -13.39
N GLY A 117 3.80 10.31 -13.11
CA GLY A 117 4.69 9.19 -13.45
C GLY A 117 4.97 9.01 -14.94
N ASP A 118 4.12 9.54 -15.82
CA ASP A 118 4.32 9.56 -17.28
C ASP A 118 5.17 10.75 -17.78
N GLY A 119 5.62 11.62 -16.87
CA GLY A 119 6.40 12.81 -17.18
C GLY A 119 5.55 14.07 -17.42
N THR A 120 4.22 13.99 -17.34
CA THR A 120 3.34 15.16 -17.43
C THR A 120 3.69 16.15 -16.32
N ALA A 121 4.01 17.39 -16.71
CA ALA A 121 4.46 18.42 -15.79
C ALA A 121 3.39 18.81 -14.75
N ALA A 122 3.83 19.28 -13.59
CA ALA A 122 2.96 19.79 -12.55
C ALA A 122 2.09 20.93 -13.09
N THR A 123 0.78 20.85 -12.85
CA THR A 123 -0.15 21.90 -13.27
C THR A 123 -0.22 23.07 -12.29
N GLY A 124 0.17 22.86 -11.03
CA GLY A 124 0.04 23.83 -9.94
C GLY A 124 -1.41 24.10 -9.52
N LYS A 125 -2.36 23.29 -10.00
CA LYS A 125 -3.80 23.50 -9.75
C LYS A 125 -4.31 22.60 -8.63
N LYS A 126 -5.29 23.13 -7.89
CA LYS A 126 -6.12 22.35 -6.98
C LYS A 126 -7.15 21.54 -7.76
N PHE A 127 -7.48 20.36 -7.26
CA PHE A 127 -8.56 19.54 -7.78
C PHE A 127 -9.30 18.82 -6.65
N SER A 128 -10.50 18.34 -6.97
CA SER A 128 -11.22 17.33 -6.21
C SER A 128 -11.86 16.35 -7.21
N SER A 129 -11.80 15.06 -6.90
CA SER A 129 -12.31 13.97 -7.72
C SER A 129 -13.06 12.97 -6.84
N THR A 130 -14.24 12.55 -7.29
CA THR A 130 -15.02 11.50 -6.63
C THR A 130 -14.80 10.16 -7.30
N GLY A 131 -14.79 9.09 -6.51
CA GLY A 131 -14.65 7.73 -7.00
C GLY A 131 -15.21 6.71 -6.02
N ALA A 132 -14.99 5.43 -6.34
CA ALA A 132 -15.30 4.32 -5.47
C ALA A 132 -14.21 3.25 -5.57
N SER A 133 -14.00 2.51 -4.49
CA SER A 133 -13.10 1.36 -4.42
C SER A 133 -13.88 0.12 -3.97
N MET A 134 -13.52 -1.05 -4.47
CA MET A 134 -14.16 -2.34 -4.20
C MET A 134 -13.18 -3.50 -4.26
#